data_AF-A0A351FMZ6-F1
#
_entry.id   AF-A0A351FMZ6-F1
#
_cell.length_a   1.000
_cell.length_b   1.000
_cell.length_c   1.000
_cell.angle_alpha   90.00
_cell.angle_beta   90.00
_cell.angle_gamma   90.00
#
_symmetry.space_group_name_H-M   'P 1'
#
loop_
_entity.id
_entity.type
_entity.pdbx_description
1 polymer ?
#
loop_
_entity_poly.entity_id
_entity_poly.type
_entity_poly.pdbx_seq_one_letter_code
_entity_poly.pdbx_strand_id
1 'polypeptide(L)'
;DRVGLPITLAVLYMELGRRLGVTIDGVGLPGHFIVKHVPEEGEAEWIDVFDDARRLSQEALKKIVRDFAGREYREQDSQTATPQDILIRMLGNLRGLAERERNKEAILRYLEVIVAVDEEAIAERGMRAVMRFETGRRQAAITDLDWFLEHEPPGLDLDQIRNMRDYFIRGR
;
A
#
# COMPACT_ATOMS: atom_id res chain seq x y z
N ASP A 1 9.37 -7.70 22.81
CA ASP A 1 8.67 -7.70 21.50
C ASP A 1 8.05 -6.35 21.22
N ARG A 2 8.34 -5.75 20.05
CA ARG A 2 7.63 -4.56 19.57
C ARG A 2 6.33 -5.04 18.92
N VAL A 3 5.25 -5.04 19.70
CA VAL A 3 3.89 -5.44 19.26
C VAL A 3 3.20 -4.27 18.57
N GLY A 4 2.80 -4.44 17.31
CA GLY A 4 2.06 -3.45 16.53
C GLY A 4 2.58 -3.28 15.10
N LEU A 5 1.75 -2.76 14.19
CA LEU A 5 2.19 -2.38 12.85
C LEU A 5 2.87 -1.00 12.92
N PRO A 6 4.09 -0.81 12.40
CA PRO A 6 4.78 0.49 12.45
C PRO A 6 3.92 1.67 11.95
N ILE A 7 3.13 1.45 10.90
CA ILE A 7 2.24 2.46 10.33
C ILE A 7 1.12 2.89 11.28
N THR A 8 0.58 1.98 12.11
CA THR A 8 -0.50 2.35 13.04
C THR A 8 0.03 3.22 14.17
N LEU A 9 1.26 2.94 14.64
CA LEU A 9 1.93 3.79 15.62
C LEU A 9 2.24 5.18 15.04
N ALA A 10 2.69 5.25 13.79
CA ALA A 10 2.92 6.52 13.11
C ALA A 10 1.62 7.35 12.99
N VAL A 11 0.48 6.74 12.67
CA VAL A 11 -0.82 7.44 12.65
C VAL A 11 -1.20 8.00 14.03
N LEU A 12 -0.99 7.22 15.09
CA LEU A 12 -1.24 7.71 16.46
C LEU A 12 -0.32 8.89 16.82
N TYR A 13 0.94 8.83 16.39
CA TYR A 13 1.93 9.89 16.62
C TYR A 13 1.56 11.18 15.86
N MET A 14 1.12 11.06 14.60
CA MET A 14 0.61 12.18 13.81
C MET A 14 -0.62 12.83 14.47
N GLU A 15 -1.58 12.01 14.92
CA GLU A 15 -2.80 12.51 15.57
C GLU A 15 -2.50 13.17 16.93
N LEU A 16 -1.51 12.66 17.67
CA LEU A 16 -1.04 13.29 18.90
C LEU A 16 -0.40 14.66 18.61
N GLY A 17 0.47 14.74 17.62
CA GLY A 17 1.07 16.00 17.17
C GLY A 17 0.00 17.02 16.81
N ARG A 18 -0.98 16.63 16.00
CA ARG A 18 -2.11 17.48 15.60
C ARG A 18 -2.87 18.05 16.80
N ARG A 19 -3.11 17.25 17.85
CA ARG A 19 -3.78 17.70 19.08
C ARG A 19 -2.94 18.67 19.92
N LEU A 20 -1.62 18.59 19.79
CA LEU A 20 -0.66 19.46 20.47
C LEU A 20 -0.27 20.69 19.63
N GLY A 21 -0.83 20.85 18.42
CA GLY A 21 -0.46 21.93 17.50
C GLY A 21 0.89 21.73 16.80
N VAL A 22 1.40 20.50 16.75
CA VAL A 22 2.66 20.13 16.10
C VAL A 22 2.36 19.43 14.77
N THR A 23 2.90 19.97 13.68
CA THR A 23 2.70 19.40 12.33
C THR A 23 3.61 18.19 12.12
N ILE A 24 2.99 17.01 12.03
CA ILE A 24 3.67 15.75 11.83
C ILE A 24 3.02 15.02 10.66
N ASP A 25 3.81 14.78 9.63
CA ASP A 25 3.41 14.13 8.39
C ASP A 25 3.89 12.68 8.36
N GLY A 26 3.09 11.78 7.79
CA GLY A 26 3.55 10.42 7.49
C GLY A 26 4.48 10.41 6.26
N VAL A 27 5.47 9.54 6.24
CA VAL A 27 6.39 9.38 5.11
C VAL A 27 6.57 7.88 4.81
N GLY A 28 6.25 7.51 3.57
CA GLY A 28 6.30 6.14 3.10
C GLY A 28 7.59 5.78 2.36
N LEU A 29 8.68 5.53 3.09
CA LEU A 29 9.90 4.98 2.49
C LEU A 29 9.66 3.56 1.92
N PRO A 30 10.46 3.10 0.94
CA PRO A 30 10.49 1.69 0.56
C PRO A 30 10.71 0.80 1.78
N GLY A 31 9.76 -0.09 2.06
CA GLY A 31 9.83 -1.05 3.17
C GLY A 31 9.64 -0.49 4.57
N HIS A 32 9.63 0.83 4.73
CA HIS A 32 9.63 1.49 6.03
C HIS A 32 8.61 2.63 6.09
N PHE A 33 7.92 2.83 7.21
CA PHE A 33 7.00 3.96 7.38
C PHE A 33 7.41 4.76 8.60
N ILE A 34 7.72 6.03 8.38
CA ILE A 34 8.23 6.96 9.40
C ILE A 34 7.35 8.20 9.44
N VAL A 35 7.69 9.15 10.29
CA VAL A 35 7.08 10.48 10.29
C VAL A 35 8.10 11.57 10.02
N LYS A 36 7.61 12.73 9.60
CA LYS A 36 8.37 13.95 9.39
C LYS A 36 7.73 15.07 10.20
N HIS A 37 8.48 15.61 11.15
CA HIS A 37 8.09 16.83 11.85
C HIS A 37 8.44 18.04 10.97
N VAL A 38 7.46 18.93 10.76
CA VAL A 38 7.60 20.13 9.94
C VAL A 38 7.39 21.35 10.85
N PRO A 39 8.47 21.94 11.39
CA PRO A 39 8.35 23.10 12.26
C PRO A 39 7.97 24.37 11.47
N GLU A 40 7.46 25.39 12.16
CA GLU A 40 7.20 26.71 11.56
C GLU A 40 8.50 27.40 11.11
N GLU A 41 9.58 27.20 11.87
CA GLU A 41 10.93 27.68 11.56
C GLU A 41 11.94 26.53 11.68
N GLY A 42 12.87 26.44 10.72
CA GLY A 42 13.94 25.44 10.71
C GLY A 42 13.76 24.32 9.68
N GLU A 43 14.61 23.30 9.77
CA GLU A 43 14.60 22.15 8.87
C GLU A 43 13.63 21.06 9.36
N ALA A 44 13.06 20.32 8.42
CA ALA A 44 12.23 19.17 8.73
C ALA A 44 13.07 18.03 9.36
N GLU A 45 12.49 17.35 10.34
CA GLU A 45 13.14 16.22 11.02
C GLU A 45 12.38 14.92 10.74
N TRP A 46 13.10 13.86 10.33
CA TRP A 46 12.53 12.53 10.15
C TRP A 46 12.68 11.72 11.43
N ILE A 47 11.62 11.01 11.81
CA ILE A 47 11.55 10.26 13.06
C ILE A 47 10.99 8.87 12.78
N ASP A 48 11.76 7.85 13.15
CA ASP A 48 11.28 6.48 13.20
C ASP A 48 10.55 6.24 14.53
N VAL A 49 9.23 6.34 14.50
CA VAL A 49 8.40 6.17 15.70
C VAL A 49 8.45 4.73 16.22
N PHE A 50 8.74 3.75 15.36
CA PHE A 50 8.78 2.36 15.74
C PHE A 50 10.16 1.94 16.29
N ASP A 51 11.22 2.68 15.94
CA ASP A 51 12.56 2.53 16.49
C ASP A 51 12.84 3.54 17.60
N ASP A 52 12.07 3.46 18.69
CA ASP A 52 12.25 4.28 19.91
C ASP A 52 12.28 5.80 19.64
N ALA A 53 11.45 6.26 18.69
CA ALA A 53 11.39 7.64 18.23
C ALA A 53 12.75 8.19 17.76
N ARG A 54 13.57 7.33 17.15
CA ARG A 54 14.89 7.69 16.65
C ARG A 54 14.80 8.74 15.55
N ARG A 55 15.53 9.83 15.71
CA ARG A 55 15.74 10.83 14.66
C ARG A 55 16.65 10.28 13.56
N LEU A 56 16.26 10.48 12.30
CA LEU A 56 16.96 9.98 11.12
C LEU A 56 17.62 11.14 10.37
N SER A 57 18.91 11.00 10.08
CA SER A 57 19.61 11.89 9.15
C SER A 57 19.30 11.53 7.70
N GLN A 58 19.65 12.43 6.77
CA GLN A 58 19.56 12.14 5.33
C GLN A 58 20.34 10.88 4.93
N GLU A 59 21.50 10.63 5.51
CA GLU A 59 22.30 9.41 5.28
C GLU A 59 21.57 8.16 5.74
N ALA A 60 20.83 8.24 6.86
CA ALA A 60 20.01 7.13 7.34
C ALA A 60 18.85 6.82 6.37
N LEU A 61 18.17 7.84 5.85
CA LEU A 61 17.13 7.65 4.82
C LEU A 61 17.71 6.99 3.56
N LYS A 62 18.86 7.50 3.09
CA LYS A 62 19.58 6.93 1.93
C LYS A 62 19.92 5.47 2.13
N LYS A 63 20.38 5.11 3.33
CA LYS A 63 20.69 3.73 3.69
C LYS A 63 19.45 2.85 3.68
N ILE A 64 18.34 3.30 4.26
CA ILE A 64 17.07 2.55 4.27
C ILE A 64 16.60 2.24 2.84
N VAL A 65 16.60 3.24 1.95
CA VAL A 65 16.20 3.04 0.55
C VAL A 65 17.12 2.06 -0.16
N ARG A 66 18.44 2.17 0.04
CA ARG A 66 19.42 1.28 -0.58
C ARG A 66 19.27 -0.16 -0.13
N ASP A 67 19.12 -0.37 1.18
CA ASP A 67 19.02 -1.71 1.76
C ASP A 67 17.73 -2.41 1.34
N PHE A 68 16.61 -1.68 1.26
CA PHE A 68 15.31 -2.26 0.93
C PHE A 68 15.04 -2.35 -0.56
N ALA A 69 15.31 -1.28 -1.32
CA ALA A 69 14.96 -1.17 -2.73
C ALA A 69 16.13 -1.43 -3.69
N GLY A 70 17.37 -1.60 -3.19
CA GLY A 70 18.55 -1.86 -4.01
C GLY A 70 18.91 -0.71 -4.96
N ARG A 71 18.44 0.50 -4.69
CA ARG A 71 18.65 1.70 -5.51
C ARG A 71 19.01 2.92 -4.66
N GLU A 72 19.53 3.95 -5.32
CA GLU A 72 19.75 5.24 -4.65
C GLU A 72 18.44 5.92 -4.27
N TYR A 73 18.54 6.71 -3.21
CA TYR A 73 17.48 7.57 -2.70
C TYR A 73 17.11 8.66 -3.70
N ARG A 74 15.82 8.97 -3.76
CA ARG A 74 15.26 10.08 -4.50
C ARG A 74 14.42 10.93 -3.55
N GLU A 75 14.30 12.22 -3.83
CA GLU A 75 13.49 13.11 -2.97
C GLU A 75 12.05 12.63 -2.80
N GLN A 76 11.50 11.98 -3.83
CA GLN A 76 10.17 11.37 -3.80
C GLN A 76 10.00 10.32 -2.69
N ASP A 77 11.09 9.63 -2.28
CA ASP A 77 11.04 8.62 -1.22
C ASP A 77 10.68 9.23 0.15
N SER A 78 10.91 10.53 0.34
CA SER A 78 10.66 11.25 1.60
C SER A 78 9.45 12.19 1.56
N GLN A 79 8.65 12.13 0.49
CA GLN A 79 7.47 12.97 0.36
C GLN A 79 6.42 12.64 1.42
N THR A 80 5.66 13.66 1.83
CA THR A 80 4.53 13.49 2.74
C THR A 80 3.51 12.57 2.08
N ALA A 81 3.19 11.48 2.77
CA ALA A 81 2.15 10.54 2.37
C ALA A 81 0.78 11.20 2.53
N THR A 82 -0.05 11.09 1.50
CA THR A 82 -1.46 11.49 1.57
C THR A 82 -2.25 10.53 2.47
N PRO A 83 -3.42 10.92 2.98
CA PRO A 83 -4.29 9.98 3.70
C PRO A 83 -4.60 8.70 2.91
N GLN A 84 -4.72 8.82 1.58
CA GLN A 84 -4.92 7.69 0.68
C GLN A 84 -3.69 6.76 0.63
N ASP A 85 -2.48 7.31 0.52
CA ASP A 85 -1.23 6.50 0.55
C ASP A 85 -1.11 5.71 1.86
N ILE A 86 -1.41 6.36 2.98
CA ILE A 86 -1.36 5.73 4.30
C ILE A 86 -2.40 4.60 4.39
N LEU A 87 -3.63 4.83 3.90
CA LEU A 87 -4.69 3.83 3.87
C LEU A 87 -4.30 2.63 3.00
N ILE A 88 -3.83 2.85 1.77
CA ILE A 88 -3.40 1.79 0.85
C ILE A 88 -2.28 0.97 1.50
N ARG A 89 -1.32 1.61 2.15
CA ARG A 89 -0.22 0.91 2.82
C ARG A 89 -0.67 0.11 4.05
N MET A 90 -1.64 0.62 4.82
CA MET A 90 -2.28 -0.14 5.89
C MET A 90 -3.00 -1.38 5.33
N LEU A 91 -3.78 -1.21 4.26
CA LEU A 91 -4.47 -2.31 3.58
C LEU A 91 -3.49 -3.34 3.01
N GLY A 92 -2.36 -2.90 2.45
CA GLY A 92 -1.28 -3.78 2.00
C GLY A 92 -0.69 -4.62 3.14
N ASN A 93 -0.45 -4.03 4.31
CA ASN A 93 0.03 -4.76 5.48
C ASN A 93 -0.99 -5.81 5.95
N LEU A 94 -2.29 -5.45 6.01
CA LEU A 94 -3.36 -6.36 6.39
C LEU A 94 -3.59 -7.47 5.37
N ARG A 95 -3.47 -7.16 4.07
CA ARG A 95 -3.50 -8.15 2.98
C ARG A 95 -2.36 -9.14 3.13
N GLY A 96 -1.14 -8.67 3.37
CA GLY A 96 0.02 -9.55 3.59
C GLY A 96 -0.14 -10.48 4.79
N LEU A 97 -0.80 -10.03 5.87
CA LEU A 97 -1.16 -10.90 6.99
C LEU A 97 -2.19 -11.97 6.56
N ALA A 98 -3.26 -11.56 5.87
CA ALA A 98 -4.29 -12.46 5.39
C ALA A 98 -3.76 -13.49 4.37
N GLU A 99 -2.79 -13.11 3.54
CA GLU A 99 -2.06 -14.00 2.62
C GLU A 99 -1.29 -15.09 3.38
N ARG A 100 -0.56 -14.73 4.45
CA ARG A 100 0.14 -15.69 5.31
C ARG A 100 -0.82 -16.67 5.98
N GLU A 101 -1.98 -16.18 6.40
CA GLU A 101 -3.06 -16.99 6.99
C GLU A 101 -3.88 -17.76 5.94
N ARG A 102 -3.63 -17.54 4.64
CA ARG A 102 -4.40 -18.10 3.51
C ARG A 102 -5.90 -17.79 3.58
N ASN A 103 -6.26 -16.65 4.19
CA ASN A 103 -7.64 -16.23 4.39
C ASN A 103 -8.15 -15.47 3.16
N LYS A 104 -8.65 -16.22 2.16
CA LYS A 104 -9.11 -15.67 0.87
C LYS A 104 -10.18 -14.59 1.00
N GLU A 105 -11.12 -14.75 1.93
CA GLU A 105 -12.17 -13.75 2.18
C GLU A 105 -11.58 -12.44 2.74
N ALA A 106 -10.59 -12.53 3.64
CA ALA A 106 -9.91 -11.34 4.13
C ALA A 106 -9.09 -10.66 3.03
N ILE A 107 -8.34 -11.43 2.24
CA ILE A 107 -7.58 -10.90 1.08
C ILE A 107 -8.53 -10.15 0.14
N LEU A 108 -9.67 -10.77 -0.21
CA LEU A 108 -10.67 -10.15 -1.08
C LEU A 108 -11.19 -8.83 -0.50
N ARG A 109 -11.57 -8.81 0.78
CA ARG A 109 -12.06 -7.57 1.43
C ARG A 109 -11.06 -6.42 1.32
N TYR A 110 -9.76 -6.68 1.51
CA TYR A 110 -8.75 -5.62 1.41
C TYR A 110 -8.53 -5.18 -0.05
N LEU A 111 -8.51 -6.11 -1.00
CA LEU A 111 -8.42 -5.77 -2.43
C LEU A 111 -9.63 -4.96 -2.92
N GLU A 112 -10.82 -5.25 -2.40
CA GLU A 112 -12.02 -4.48 -2.72
C GLU A 112 -11.91 -3.03 -2.29
N VAL A 113 -11.39 -2.77 -1.08
CA VAL A 113 -11.17 -1.41 -0.60
C VAL A 113 -10.07 -0.72 -1.40
N ILE A 114 -8.94 -1.39 -1.66
CA ILE A 114 -7.83 -0.78 -2.42
C ILE A 114 -8.31 -0.32 -3.80
N VAL A 115 -8.98 -1.20 -4.55
CA VAL A 115 -9.45 -0.86 -5.91
C VAL A 115 -10.62 0.14 -5.89
N ALA A 116 -11.31 0.30 -4.77
CA ALA A 116 -12.35 1.33 -4.61
C ALA A 116 -11.77 2.72 -4.29
N VAL A 117 -10.58 2.79 -3.66
CA VAL A 117 -9.92 4.06 -3.34
C VAL A 117 -8.91 4.49 -4.41
N ASP A 118 -8.37 3.54 -5.15
CA ASP A 118 -7.39 3.77 -6.22
C ASP A 118 -7.84 3.06 -7.50
N GLU A 119 -8.36 3.84 -8.44
CA GLU A 119 -8.85 3.33 -9.73
C GLU A 119 -7.70 2.82 -10.61
N GLU A 120 -6.47 3.28 -10.40
CA GLU A 120 -5.25 2.92 -11.14
C GLU A 120 -4.54 1.70 -10.54
N ALA A 121 -5.10 1.07 -9.49
CA ALA A 121 -4.57 -0.13 -8.85
C ALA A 121 -4.72 -1.39 -9.73
N ILE A 122 -4.03 -1.40 -10.88
CA ILE A 122 -4.09 -2.45 -11.92
C ILE A 122 -3.71 -3.81 -11.36
N ALA A 123 -2.62 -3.90 -10.59
CA ALA A 123 -2.16 -5.16 -10.00
C ALA A 123 -3.20 -5.72 -9.01
N GLU A 124 -3.73 -4.88 -8.14
CA GLU A 124 -4.76 -5.23 -7.16
C GLU A 124 -6.07 -5.63 -7.82
N ARG A 125 -6.47 -4.97 -8.91
CA ARG A 125 -7.66 -5.36 -9.68
C ARG A 125 -7.50 -6.75 -10.30
N GLY A 126 -6.30 -7.09 -10.80
CA GLY A 126 -5.99 -8.44 -11.28
C GLY A 126 -6.06 -9.49 -10.18
N MET A 127 -5.44 -9.22 -9.02
CA MET A 127 -5.53 -10.08 -7.85
C MET A 127 -6.97 -10.25 -7.36
N ARG A 128 -7.76 -9.17 -7.40
CA ARG A 128 -9.18 -9.17 -7.00
C ARG A 128 -10.01 -10.06 -7.91
N ALA A 129 -9.77 -10.03 -9.22
CA ALA A 129 -10.44 -10.92 -10.17
C ALA A 129 -10.22 -12.39 -9.80
N VAL A 130 -8.98 -12.78 -9.50
CA VAL A 130 -8.64 -14.14 -9.08
C VAL A 130 -9.33 -14.49 -7.75
N MET A 131 -9.21 -13.63 -6.73
CA MET A 131 -9.83 -13.89 -5.42
C MET A 131 -11.35 -13.96 -5.49
N ARG A 132 -12.00 -13.14 -6.33
CA ARG A 132 -13.45 -13.21 -6.58
C ARG A 132 -13.83 -14.55 -7.19
N PHE A 133 -13.07 -15.03 -8.18
CA PHE A 133 -13.34 -16.34 -8.77
C PHE A 133 -13.15 -17.47 -7.74
N GLU A 134 -12.04 -17.47 -7.00
CA GLU A 134 -11.74 -18.50 -6.00
C GLU A 134 -12.72 -18.55 -4.83
N THR A 135 -13.41 -17.45 -4.55
CA THR A 135 -14.42 -17.32 -3.49
C THR A 135 -15.86 -17.39 -4.03
N GLY A 136 -16.05 -17.82 -5.28
CA GLY A 136 -17.37 -18.08 -5.86
C GLY A 136 -18.10 -16.86 -6.43
N ARG A 137 -17.49 -15.67 -6.41
CA ARG A 137 -18.03 -14.41 -6.96
C ARG A 137 -17.71 -14.27 -8.45
N ARG A 138 -18.08 -15.29 -9.23
CA ARG A 138 -17.69 -15.44 -10.64
C ARG A 138 -18.04 -14.22 -11.51
N GLN A 139 -19.25 -13.71 -11.41
CA GLN A 139 -19.67 -12.58 -12.25
C GLN A 139 -18.82 -11.33 -11.98
N ALA A 140 -18.53 -11.06 -10.71
CA ALA A 140 -17.67 -9.94 -10.32
C ALA A 140 -16.21 -10.13 -10.77
N ALA A 141 -15.72 -11.38 -10.81
CA ALA A 141 -14.42 -11.69 -11.38
C ALA A 141 -14.36 -11.39 -12.89
N ILE A 142 -15.39 -11.78 -13.63
CA ILE A 142 -15.51 -11.48 -15.07
C ILE A 142 -15.56 -9.97 -15.30
N THR A 143 -16.30 -9.21 -14.48
CA THR A 143 -16.35 -7.75 -14.56
C THR A 143 -14.98 -7.09 -14.39
N ASP A 144 -14.11 -7.61 -13.52
CA ASP A 144 -12.74 -7.09 -13.41
C ASP A 144 -11.92 -7.35 -14.68
N LEU A 145 -12.16 -8.49 -15.36
CA LEU A 145 -11.47 -8.82 -16.61
C LEU A 145 -12.03 -8.06 -17.80
N ASP A 146 -13.34 -7.83 -17.86
CA ASP A 146 -13.97 -6.94 -18.83
C ASP A 146 -13.36 -5.54 -18.76
N TRP A 147 -13.18 -5.01 -17.54
CA TRP A 147 -12.54 -3.71 -17.34
C TRP A 147 -11.15 -3.64 -17.98
N PHE A 148 -10.32 -4.69 -17.86
CA PHE A 148 -8.99 -4.73 -18.50
C PHE A 148 -9.08 -4.74 -20.03
N LEU A 149 -10.06 -5.43 -20.60
CA LEU A 149 -10.27 -5.49 -22.05
C LEU A 149 -10.82 -4.17 -22.61
N GLU A 150 -11.54 -3.40 -21.80
CA GLU A 150 -12.07 -2.08 -22.16
C GLU A 150 -11.02 -0.96 -22.04
N HIS A 151 -10.15 -1.02 -21.02
CA HIS A 151 -9.21 0.06 -20.71
C HIS A 151 -7.79 -0.17 -21.23
N GLU A 152 -7.45 -1.41 -21.58
CA GLU A 152 -6.17 -1.81 -22.18
C GLU A 152 -4.94 -1.19 -21.49
N PRO A 153 -4.77 -1.33 -20.16
CA PRO A 153 -3.65 -0.69 -19.47
C PRO A 153 -2.29 -1.21 -20.00
N PRO A 154 -1.28 -0.34 -20.06
CA PRO A 154 -0.02 -0.65 -20.71
C PRO A 154 0.72 -1.79 -20.01
N GLY A 155 1.31 -2.68 -20.82
CA GLY A 155 2.13 -3.79 -20.34
C GLY A 155 1.35 -5.05 -19.96
N LEU A 156 0.02 -5.07 -20.11
CA LEU A 156 -0.77 -6.30 -19.98
C LEU A 156 -0.86 -7.06 -21.30
N ASP A 157 -0.79 -8.40 -21.21
CA ASP A 157 -1.13 -9.31 -22.29
C ASP A 157 -2.66 -9.49 -22.33
N LEU A 158 -3.32 -8.77 -23.25
CA LEU A 158 -4.78 -8.83 -23.39
C LEU A 158 -5.27 -10.20 -23.85
N ASP A 159 -4.48 -10.99 -24.55
CA ASP A 159 -4.86 -12.36 -24.92
C ASP A 159 -4.86 -13.27 -23.70
N GLN A 160 -3.92 -13.08 -22.77
CA GLN A 160 -3.95 -13.76 -21.48
C GLN A 160 -5.21 -13.38 -20.66
N ILE A 161 -5.59 -12.10 -20.66
CA ILE A 161 -6.82 -11.64 -19.99
C ILE A 161 -8.07 -12.27 -20.62
N ARG A 162 -8.17 -12.31 -21.96
CA ARG A 162 -9.27 -12.98 -22.68
C ARG A 162 -9.35 -14.47 -22.32
N ASN A 163 -8.23 -15.17 -22.32
CA ASN A 163 -8.17 -16.59 -21.98
C ASN A 163 -8.62 -16.85 -20.53
N MET A 164 -8.19 -16.00 -19.59
CA MET A 164 -8.60 -16.11 -18.19
C MET A 164 -10.10 -15.84 -18.01
N ARG A 165 -10.64 -14.85 -18.75
CA ARG A 165 -12.06 -14.53 -18.76
C ARG A 165 -12.90 -15.68 -19.29
N ASP A 166 -12.51 -16.26 -20.41
CA ASP A 166 -13.17 -17.43 -21.00
C ASP A 166 -13.16 -18.62 -20.05
N TYR A 167 -12.04 -18.83 -19.35
CA TYR A 167 -11.94 -19.84 -18.30
C TYR A 167 -12.94 -19.60 -17.16
N PHE A 168 -13.06 -18.35 -16.68
CA PHE A 168 -14.02 -18.00 -15.63
C PHE A 168 -15.48 -18.17 -16.08
N ILE A 169 -15.79 -17.89 -17.35
CA ILE A 169 -17.12 -18.11 -17.92
C ILE A 169 -17.47 -19.60 -17.95
N ARG A 170 -16.59 -20.44 -18.51
CA ARG A 170 -16.85 -21.88 -18.67
C ARG A 170 -17.02 -22.60 -17.34
N GLY A 171 -16.30 -22.17 -16.31
CA GLY A 171 -16.33 -22.82 -15.00
C GLY A 171 -15.65 -24.17 -14.97
N ARG A 172 -15.31 -24.65 -13.77
CA ARG A 172 -15.06 -26.07 -13.55
C ARG A 172 -16.33 -26.87 -13.69
#